data_AF-A0A528ABA8-F1
#
_entry.id   AF-A0A528ABA8-F1
#
_cell.length_a   1.000
_cell.length_b   1.000
_cell.length_c   1.000
_cell.angle_alpha   90.00
_cell.angle_beta   90.00
_cell.angle_gamma   90.00
#
_symmetry.space_group_name_H-M   'P 1'
#
loop_
_entity.id
_entity.type
_entity.pdbx_description
1 polymer ?
#
loop_
_entity_poly.entity_id
_entity_poly.type
_entity_poly.pdbx_seq_one_letter_code
_entity_poly.pdbx_strand_id
1 'polypeptide(L)'
;MDISIDFMRRIAHAAAAETLPRFRSQGAVANKEQGSFDPVTEADREAERVIRALISAEYPDHGILGEEHGSENISSRHVWVIDPI
;
A
#
# COMPACT_ATOMS: atom_id res chain seq x y z
N MET A 1 14.10 -17.65 0.76
CA MET A 1 13.28 -17.16 -0.36
C MET A 1 13.70 -15.74 -0.55
N ASP A 2 14.21 -15.40 -1.73
CA ASP A 2 14.67 -14.05 -2.01
C ASP A 2 13.55 -13.29 -2.72
N ILE A 3 13.30 -12.08 -2.26
CA ILE A 3 12.39 -11.16 -2.94
C ILE A 3 13.12 -10.64 -4.18
N SER A 4 12.54 -10.86 -5.35
CA SER A 4 13.19 -10.45 -6.60
C SER A 4 13.07 -8.94 -6.83
N ILE A 5 14.09 -8.35 -7.45
CA ILE A 5 14.04 -6.94 -7.85
C ILE A 5 12.91 -6.66 -8.84
N ASP A 6 12.56 -7.64 -9.67
CA ASP A 6 11.48 -7.52 -10.64
C ASP A 6 10.11 -7.49 -9.95
N PHE A 7 9.94 -8.24 -8.86
CA PHE A 7 8.75 -8.15 -8.03
C PHE A 7 8.63 -6.78 -7.35
N MET A 8 9.73 -6.27 -6.79
CA MET A 8 9.75 -4.91 -6.19
C MET A 8 9.38 -3.84 -7.21
N ARG A 9 9.90 -3.92 -8.44
CA ARG A 9 9.53 -3.01 -9.54
C ARG A 9 8.06 -3.14 -9.92
N ARG A 10 7.53 -4.37 -9.99
CA ARG A 10 6.12 -4.61 -10.30
C ARG A 10 5.20 -3.96 -9.28
N ILE A 11 5.51 -4.10 -7.98
CA ILE A 11 4.77 -3.43 -6.90
C ILE A 11 4.81 -1.91 -7.07
N ALA A 12 6.01 -1.35 -7.28
CA ALA A 12 6.17 0.10 -7.43
C ALA A 12 5.39 0.64 -8.66
N HIS A 13 5.39 -0.10 -9.78
CA HIS A 13 4.61 0.26 -10.96
C HIS A 13 3.10 0.19 -10.73
N ALA A 14 2.62 -0.81 -9.97
CA ALA A 14 1.20 -0.92 -9.63
C ALA A 14 0.75 0.25 -8.74
N ALA A 15 1.54 0.59 -7.72
CA ALA A 15 1.28 1.77 -6.90
C ALA A 15 1.27 3.06 -7.75
N ALA A 16 2.28 3.23 -8.62
CA ALA A 16 2.36 4.39 -9.51
C ALA A 16 1.16 4.52 -10.46
N ALA A 17 0.58 3.40 -10.92
CA ALA A 17 -0.61 3.41 -11.76
C ALA A 17 -1.85 3.95 -11.02
N GLU A 18 -1.91 3.82 -9.69
CA GLU A 18 -2.98 4.40 -8.88
C GLU A 18 -2.68 5.84 -8.45
N THR A 19 -1.43 6.16 -8.13
CA THR A 19 -1.06 7.49 -7.61
C THR A 19 -0.88 8.55 -8.69
N LEU A 20 -0.24 8.24 -9.82
CA LEU A 20 0.07 9.22 -10.86
C LEU A 20 -1.15 9.88 -11.52
N PRO A 21 -2.23 9.14 -11.88
CA PRO A 21 -3.42 9.76 -12.46
C PRO A 21 -4.14 10.72 -11.49
N ARG A 22 -3.96 10.50 -10.18
CA ARG A 22 -4.58 11.30 -9.12
C ARG A 22 -3.72 12.51 -8.72
N PHE A 23 -2.43 12.48 -9.03
CA PHE A 23 -1.53 13.60 -8.76
C PHE A 23 -1.95 14.87 -9.50
N ARG A 24 -2.09 15.97 -8.76
CA ARG A 24 -2.56 17.29 -9.26
C ARG A 24 -3.97 17.29 -9.86
N SER A 25 -4.75 16.24 -9.62
CA SER A 25 -6.20 16.26 -9.87
C SER A 25 -6.94 16.86 -8.67
N GLN A 26 -8.12 17.44 -8.88
CA GLN A 26 -9.00 17.85 -7.78
C GLN A 26 -9.70 16.60 -7.22
N GLY A 27 -8.96 15.78 -6.48
CA GLY A 27 -9.47 14.59 -5.81
C GLY A 27 -10.09 14.90 -4.45
N ALA A 28 -10.90 13.96 -3.94
CA ALA A 28 -11.39 14.03 -2.57
C ALA A 28 -10.25 13.72 -1.59
N VAL A 29 -10.08 14.58 -0.58
CA VAL A 29 -9.19 14.37 0.56
C VAL A 29 -10.06 14.08 1.77
N ALA A 30 -9.80 12.97 2.46
CA ALA A 30 -10.37 12.69 3.78
C ALA A 30 -9.28 12.93 4.83
N ASN A 31 -9.64 13.25 6.07
CA ASN A 31 -8.69 13.25 7.19
C ASN A 31 -8.97 12.03 8.05
N LYS A 32 -7.93 11.26 8.42
CA LYS A 32 -8.06 10.06 9.26
C LYS A 32 -8.38 10.42 10.71
N GLU A 33 -7.78 11.48 11.23
CA GLU A 33 -7.91 11.90 12.63
C GLU A 33 -8.80 13.15 12.80
N GLN A 34 -9.62 13.16 13.85
CA GLN A 34 -10.34 14.36 14.28
C GLN A 34 -9.42 15.23 15.15
N GLY A 35 -9.02 16.39 14.64
CA GLY A 35 -8.26 17.39 15.39
C GLY A 35 -6.75 17.41 15.10
N SER A 36 -6.25 16.53 14.25
CA SER A 36 -4.90 16.59 13.66
C SER A 36 -5.00 16.62 12.13
N PHE A 37 -3.90 16.97 11.46
CA PHE A 37 -3.82 16.99 10.00
C PHE A 37 -3.16 15.69 9.51
N ASP A 38 -4.00 14.68 9.28
CA ASP A 38 -3.62 13.38 8.71
C ASP A 38 -4.45 13.13 7.43
N PRO A 39 -4.12 13.83 6.32
CA PRO A 39 -4.85 13.74 5.08
C PRO A 39 -4.55 12.42 4.38
N VAL A 40 -5.61 11.68 4.10
CA VAL A 40 -5.57 10.47 3.29
C VAL A 40 -6.38 10.70 2.03
N THR A 41 -5.80 10.36 0.90
CA THR A 41 -6.47 10.44 -0.40
C THR A 41 -6.94 9.07 -0.85
N GLU A 42 -7.75 9.06 -1.90
CA GLU A 42 -8.06 7.81 -2.61
C GLU A 42 -6.80 7.17 -3.19
N ALA A 43 -5.75 7.95 -3.48
CA ALA A 43 -4.50 7.43 -4.02
C ALA A 43 -3.76 6.53 -3.02
N ASP A 44 -3.70 6.94 -1.75
CA ASP A 44 -3.08 6.16 -0.66
C ASP A 44 -3.75 4.78 -0.53
N ARG A 45 -5.08 4.80 -0.44
CA ARG A 45 -5.88 3.59 -0.25
C ARG A 45 -5.76 2.65 -1.45
N GLU A 46 -5.94 3.16 -2.66
CA GLU A 46 -5.89 2.31 -3.84
C GLU A 46 -4.48 1.77 -4.10
N ALA A 47 -3.44 2.58 -3.85
CA ALA A 47 -2.05 2.13 -3.92
C ALA A 47 -1.77 0.98 -2.93
N GLU A 48 -2.10 1.14 -1.64
CA GLU A 48 -1.91 0.06 -0.67
C GLU A 48 -2.72 -1.19 -1.06
N ARG A 49 -3.97 -1.02 -1.53
CA ARG A 49 -4.83 -2.14 -1.93
C ARG A 49 -4.19 -2.97 -3.05
N VAL A 50 -3.63 -2.33 -4.10
CA VAL A 50 -2.98 -3.07 -5.20
C VAL A 50 -1.65 -3.69 -4.79
N ILE A 51 -0.88 -3.03 -3.92
CA ILE A 51 0.35 -3.58 -3.33
C ILE A 51 0.02 -4.85 -2.53
N ARG A 52 -0.97 -4.78 -1.63
CA ARG A 52 -1.45 -5.92 -0.82
C ARG A 52 -1.86 -7.09 -1.71
N ALA A 53 -2.67 -6.84 -2.73
CA ALA A 53 -3.13 -7.89 -3.65
C ALA A 53 -1.98 -8.63 -4.34
N LEU A 54 -0.93 -7.91 -4.77
CA LEU A 54 0.24 -8.52 -5.40
C LEU A 54 1.07 -9.33 -4.39
N ILE A 55 1.25 -8.82 -3.18
CA ILE A 55 1.97 -9.53 -2.11
C ILE A 55 1.24 -10.82 -1.74
N SER A 56 -0.06 -10.77 -1.50
CA SER A 56 -0.84 -11.96 -1.12
C SER A 56 -0.90 -13.01 -2.23
N ALA A 57 -0.84 -12.59 -3.51
CA ALA A 57 -0.79 -13.51 -4.64
C ALA A 57 0.56 -14.22 -4.79
N GLU A 58 1.66 -13.50 -4.58
CA GLU A 58 3.03 -14.04 -4.75
C GLU A 58 3.55 -14.75 -3.49
N TYR A 59 3.19 -14.23 -2.32
CA TYR A 59 3.66 -14.65 -1.00
C TYR A 59 2.49 -14.81 -0.03
N PRO A 60 1.61 -15.81 -0.25
CA PRO A 60 0.38 -15.98 0.54
C PRO A 60 0.62 -16.19 2.04
N ASP A 61 1.80 -16.69 2.43
CA ASP A 61 2.16 -16.93 3.83
C ASP A 61 2.85 -15.74 4.51
N HIS A 62 3.07 -14.62 3.81
CA HIS A 62 3.71 -13.44 4.41
C HIS A 62 2.70 -12.58 5.18
N GLY A 63 3.17 -11.88 6.20
CA GLY A 63 2.41 -10.85 6.91
C GLY A 63 2.48 -9.50 6.21
N ILE A 64 1.54 -8.63 6.52
CA ILE A 64 1.47 -7.25 6.03
C ILE A 64 1.15 -6.31 7.19
N LEU A 65 1.89 -5.22 7.31
CA LEU A 65 1.63 -4.07 8.17
C LEU A 65 1.43 -2.86 7.26
N GLY A 66 0.18 -2.52 6.96
CA GLY A 66 -0.18 -1.38 6.13
C GLY A 66 -0.65 -0.18 6.95
N GLU A 67 -0.41 1.01 6.44
CA GLU A 67 -0.86 2.28 7.01
C GLU A 67 -2.38 2.46 6.86
N GLU A 68 -2.92 2.13 5.69
CA GLU A 68 -4.30 2.45 5.29
C GLU A 68 -5.31 1.35 5.62
N HIS A 69 -4.92 0.08 5.48
CA HIS A 69 -5.81 -1.07 5.68
C HIS A 69 -5.42 -1.89 6.92
N GLY A 70 -4.48 -1.40 7.72
CA GLY A 70 -4.03 -2.06 8.93
C GLY A 70 -3.22 -3.33 8.68
N SER A 71 -3.15 -4.17 9.70
CA SER A 71 -2.20 -5.29 9.78
C SER A 71 -2.86 -6.65 9.59
N GLU A 72 -2.12 -7.58 8.99
CA GLU A 72 -2.54 -8.96 8.72
C GLU A 72 -1.36 -9.91 8.92
N ASN A 73 -1.61 -11.04 9.60
CA ASN A 73 -0.64 -12.13 9.74
C ASN A 73 0.77 -11.71 10.23
N ILE A 74 0.82 -10.75 11.17
CA ILE A 74 2.07 -10.12 11.66
C ILE A 74 3.01 -11.07 12.43
N SER A 75 2.54 -12.25 12.82
CA SER A 75 3.38 -13.30 13.43
C SER A 75 4.16 -14.12 12.40
N SER A 76 3.97 -13.84 11.10
CA SER A 76 4.70 -14.50 10.03
C SER A 76 6.19 -14.24 10.08
N ARG A 77 6.95 -15.20 9.54
CA ARG A 77 8.41 -15.08 9.43
C ARG A 77 8.85 -13.84 8.64
N HIS A 78 8.09 -13.48 7.60
CA HIS A 78 8.31 -12.28 6.82
C HIS A 78 7.07 -11.39 6.93
N VAL A 79 7.29 -10.10 7.17
CA VAL A 79 6.24 -9.09 7.23
C VAL A 79 6.65 -7.93 6.32
N TRP A 80 5.74 -7.56 5.42
CA TRP A 80 5.88 -6.38 4.58
C TRP A 80 5.33 -5.17 5.32
N VAL A 81 6.10 -4.08 5.38
CA VAL A 81 5.64 -2.79 5.90
C VAL A 81 5.33 -1.90 4.71
N ILE A 82 4.09 -1.39 4.63
CA ILE A 82 3.60 -0.63 3.48
C ILE A 82 3.18 0.75 3.96
N ASP A 83 3.78 1.75 3.32
CA ASP A 83 3.44 3.17 3.38
C ASP A 83 3.32 3.61 1.91
N PRO A 84 2.09 3.87 1.40
CA PRO A 84 1.86 4.07 -0.02
C PRO A 84 2.25 5.46 -0.54
N ILE A 85 2.27 6.52 0.30
CA ILE A 85 2.61 7.91 -0.07
C ILE A 85 3.28 8.66 1.08
#